data_AF-A0A9P4IE85-F1
#
_entry.id   AF-A0A9P4IE85-F1
#
_cell.length_a   1.000
_cell.length_b   1.000
_cell.length_c   1.000
_cell.angle_alpha   90.00
_cell.angle_beta   90.00
_cell.angle_gamma   90.00
#
_symmetry.space_group_name_H-M   'P 1'
#
loop_
_entity.id
_entity.type
_entity.pdbx_description
1 polymer ?
#
loop_
_entity_poly.entity_id
_entity_poly.type
_entity_poly.pdbx_seq_one_letter_code
_entity_poly.pdbx_strand_id
1 'polypeptide(L)'
;MNWRRTNQIFFSSRWLTQTHRPAAKPLPPRIQVQDEDIEENFLKGTGPGGQKINKTNSAVQLKHLPSGLVVKCQETRSRSQNRKIARRILGERLEEIEKGDQSRTALKRQAAAKKKASKAKKSRRKYRKLDEEKKVRLEGDSGDQEEVHTEIESDKPERTESDASTTPSTG
;
A
#
# COMPACT_ATOMS: atom_id res chain seq x y z
N MET A 1 19.84 -59.03 -24.55
CA MET A 1 20.33 -57.78 -25.18
C MET A 1 19.29 -56.65 -25.00
N ASN A 2 19.74 -55.57 -24.36
CA ASN A 2 19.28 -54.18 -24.42
C ASN A 2 17.92 -53.84 -25.06
N TRP A 3 16.94 -53.51 -24.21
CA TRP A 3 15.88 -52.57 -24.57
C TRP A 3 16.30 -51.15 -24.20
N ARG A 4 16.64 -50.35 -25.21
CA ARG A 4 16.79 -48.90 -25.07
C ARG A 4 15.39 -48.28 -24.95
N ARG A 5 14.94 -48.02 -23.72
CA ARG A 5 13.80 -47.11 -23.48
C ARG A 5 14.26 -45.70 -23.82
N THR A 6 13.82 -45.20 -24.96
CA THR A 6 13.95 -43.80 -25.35
C THR A 6 13.09 -42.95 -24.42
N ASN A 7 13.75 -42.08 -23.67
CA ASN A 7 13.10 -41.09 -22.81
C ASN A 7 12.47 -40.03 -23.72
N GLN A 8 11.19 -40.19 -24.05
CA GLN A 8 10.39 -39.18 -24.71
C GLN A 8 10.15 -38.03 -23.71
N ILE A 9 10.94 -36.96 -23.83
CA ILE A 9 10.72 -35.72 -23.10
C ILE A 9 9.43 -35.12 -23.66
N PHE A 10 8.30 -35.36 -22.98
CA PHE A 10 7.06 -34.63 -23.22
C PHE A 10 7.29 -33.16 -22.86
N PHE A 11 7.68 -32.36 -23.84
CA PHE A 11 7.55 -30.91 -23.77
C PHE A 11 6.05 -30.61 -23.63
N SER A 12 5.60 -30.44 -22.38
CA SER A 12 4.32 -29.85 -22.06
C SER A 12 4.33 -28.43 -22.63
N SER A 13 3.92 -28.30 -23.89
CA SER A 13 3.59 -27.03 -24.51
C SER A 13 2.46 -26.43 -23.70
N ARG A 14 2.79 -25.51 -22.80
CA ARG A 14 1.81 -24.72 -22.08
C ARG A 14 1.16 -23.81 -23.10
N TRP A 15 0.07 -24.29 -23.70
CA TRP A 15 -0.78 -23.52 -24.62
C TRP A 15 -1.12 -22.21 -23.91
N LEU A 16 -0.49 -21.12 -24.36
CA LEU A 16 -0.68 -19.80 -23.80
C LEU A 16 -2.06 -19.34 -24.28
N THR A 17 -3.11 -19.76 -23.60
CA THR A 17 -4.46 -19.29 -23.91
C THR A 17 -4.46 -17.78 -23.70
N GLN A 18 -4.49 -17.02 -24.79
CA GLN A 18 -4.60 -15.57 -24.77
C GLN A 18 -5.96 -15.23 -24.14
N THR A 19 -5.99 -15.11 -22.81
CA THR A 19 -7.21 -14.68 -22.13
C THR A 19 -7.43 -13.22 -22.52
N HIS A 20 -8.37 -12.95 -23.43
CA HIS A 20 -8.76 -11.59 -23.74
C HIS A 20 -9.32 -10.97 -22.46
N ARG A 21 -8.51 -10.16 -21.79
CA ARG A 21 -8.92 -9.47 -20.57
C ARG A 21 -9.99 -8.45 -20.98
N PRO A 22 -11.23 -8.56 -20.48
CA PRO A 22 -12.25 -7.58 -20.83
C PRO A 22 -11.81 -6.20 -20.38
N ALA A 23 -12.05 -5.19 -21.23
CA ALA A 23 -11.81 -3.80 -20.90
C ALA A 23 -12.57 -3.44 -19.61
N ALA A 24 -11.92 -2.73 -18.70
CA ALA A 24 -12.55 -2.31 -17.46
C ALA A 24 -13.74 -1.39 -17.79
N LYS A 25 -14.90 -1.62 -17.17
CA LYS A 25 -16.08 -0.76 -17.33
C LYS A 25 -15.68 0.69 -17.01
N PRO A 26 -16.00 1.67 -17.87
CA PRO A 26 -15.67 3.06 -17.60
C PRO A 26 -16.37 3.52 -16.31
N LEU A 27 -15.68 4.35 -15.54
CA LEU A 27 -16.27 4.95 -14.34
C LEU A 27 -17.40 5.91 -14.74
N PRO A 28 -18.44 6.08 -13.91
CA PRO A 28 -19.51 7.02 -14.19
C PRO A 28 -18.98 8.45 -14.43
N PRO A 29 -19.69 9.26 -15.25
CA PRO A 29 -19.34 10.65 -15.47
C PRO A 29 -19.40 11.43 -14.14
N ARG A 30 -18.54 12.44 -14.02
CA ARG A 30 -18.50 13.30 -12.82
C ARG A 30 -19.72 14.22 -12.81
N ILE A 31 -20.26 14.48 -11.62
CA ILE A 31 -21.25 15.53 -11.45
C ILE A 31 -20.56 16.88 -11.70
N GLN A 32 -21.15 17.66 -12.60
CA GLN A 32 -20.72 19.03 -12.86
C GLN A 32 -21.51 19.93 -11.90
N VAL A 33 -20.80 20.58 -10.98
CA VAL A 33 -21.39 21.59 -10.10
C VAL A 33 -21.38 22.91 -10.86
N GLN A 34 -22.54 23.56 -10.96
CA GLN A 34 -22.64 24.88 -11.59
C GLN A 34 -22.00 25.94 -10.69
N ASP A 35 -21.37 26.94 -11.31
CA ASP A 35 -20.72 28.02 -10.55
C ASP A 35 -21.76 28.96 -9.87
N GLU A 36 -23.02 28.93 -10.29
CA GLU A 36 -24.13 29.73 -9.72
C GLU A 36 -24.56 29.27 -8.32
N ASP A 37 -24.41 27.98 -8.03
CA ASP A 37 -24.83 27.38 -6.75
C ASP A 37 -23.72 27.40 -5.68
N ILE A 38 -22.59 28.06 -5.96
CA ILE A 38 -21.40 28.02 -5.12
C ILE A 38 -21.06 29.42 -4.60
N GLU A 39 -21.00 29.55 -3.27
CA GLU A 39 -20.35 30.69 -2.62
C GLU A 39 -18.86 30.41 -2.42
N GLU A 40 -18.00 31.26 -2.98
CA GLU A 40 -16.54 31.15 -2.85
C GLU A 40 -15.99 32.18 -1.87
N ASN A 41 -15.30 31.72 -0.81
CA ASN A 41 -14.64 32.56 0.19
C ASN A 41 -13.14 32.28 0.25
N PHE A 42 -12.32 33.34 0.30
CA PHE A 42 -10.87 33.24 0.43
C PHE A 42 -10.43 33.55 1.85
N LEU A 43 -9.73 32.61 2.47
CA LEU A 43 -9.27 32.69 3.86
C LEU A 43 -7.74 32.70 3.92
N LYS A 44 -7.20 33.20 5.03
CA LYS A 44 -5.79 33.01 5.38
C LYS A 44 -5.58 31.56 5.78
N GLY A 45 -4.41 31.02 5.44
CA GLY A 45 -4.07 29.67 5.87
C GLY A 45 -3.88 29.61 7.38
N THR A 46 -4.25 28.50 7.99
CA THR A 46 -4.08 28.24 9.42
C THR A 46 -3.02 27.16 9.64
N GLY A 47 -2.24 27.28 10.72
CA GLY A 47 -1.26 26.27 11.17
C GLY A 47 0.17 26.79 11.28
N PRO A 48 1.11 25.93 11.74
CA PRO A 48 2.54 26.23 11.78
C PRO A 48 3.08 26.29 10.35
N GLY A 49 2.83 27.42 9.69
CA GLY A 49 3.24 27.71 8.33
C GLY A 49 4.29 28.81 8.28
N GLY A 50 5.05 28.84 7.17
CA GLY A 50 5.95 29.96 6.89
C GLY A 50 5.19 31.26 6.66
N GLN A 51 5.92 32.38 6.54
CA GLN A 51 5.36 33.73 6.35
C GLN A 51 4.30 33.81 5.24
N LYS A 52 4.46 33.02 4.17
CA LYS A 52 3.54 33.01 3.02
C LYS A 52 2.14 32.51 3.36
N ILE A 53 1.99 31.56 4.29
CA ILE A 53 0.70 30.96 4.65
C ILE A 53 -0.15 31.96 5.44
N ASN A 54 0.49 32.73 6.33
CA ASN A 54 -0.20 33.69 7.20
C ASN A 54 -0.50 35.02 6.50
N LYS A 55 0.30 35.40 5.50
CA LYS A 55 0.14 36.68 4.77
C LYS A 55 -0.83 36.57 3.59
N THR A 56 -0.85 35.45 2.88
CA THR A 56 -1.62 35.31 1.64
C THR A 56 -2.96 34.61 1.88
N ASN A 57 -4.04 35.15 1.32
CA ASN A 57 -5.37 34.52 1.31
C ASN A 57 -5.42 33.40 0.24
N SER A 58 -4.66 32.33 0.47
CA SER A 58 -4.54 31.20 -0.46
C SER A 58 -5.50 30.05 -0.15
N ALA A 59 -6.03 29.96 1.07
CA ALA A 59 -6.99 28.94 1.46
C ALA A 59 -8.36 29.28 0.85
N VAL A 60 -9.06 28.26 0.34
CA VAL A 60 -10.36 28.42 -0.32
C VAL A 60 -11.41 27.66 0.47
N GLN A 61 -12.52 28.34 0.78
CA GLN A 61 -13.73 27.74 1.30
C GLN A 61 -14.81 27.84 0.24
N LEU A 62 -15.41 26.72 -0.12
CA LEU A 62 -16.56 26.65 -1.01
C LEU A 62 -17.77 26.19 -0.22
N LYS A 63 -18.90 26.85 -0.42
CA LYS A 63 -20.20 26.44 0.13
C LYS A 63 -21.18 26.22 -1.01
N HIS A 64 -21.77 25.02 -1.05
CA HIS A 64 -22.85 24.71 -1.97
C HIS A 64 -24.17 25.16 -1.35
N LEU A 65 -24.85 26.11 -1.98
CA LEU A 65 -26.09 26.71 -1.48
C LEU A 65 -27.22 25.68 -1.26
N PRO A 66 -27.60 24.85 -2.25
CA PRO A 66 -28.78 23.99 -2.10
C PRO A 66 -28.54 22.81 -1.15
N SER A 67 -27.32 22.28 -1.05
CA SER A 67 -27.01 21.19 -0.10
C SER A 67 -26.51 21.68 1.26
N GLY A 68 -26.16 22.96 1.39
CA GLY A 68 -25.52 23.50 2.59
C GLY A 68 -24.12 22.95 2.89
N LEU A 69 -23.48 22.24 1.95
CA LEU A 69 -22.17 21.61 2.18
C LEU A 69 -21.05 22.63 2.10
N VAL A 70 -20.16 22.60 3.09
CA VAL A 70 -19.01 23.49 3.17
C VAL A 70 -17.73 22.68 3.09
N VAL A 71 -16.88 23.01 2.12
CA VAL A 71 -15.57 22.38 1.91
C VAL A 71 -14.48 23.44 2.03
N LYS A 72 -13.48 23.17 2.88
CA LYS A 72 -12.28 23.98 3.01
C LYS A 72 -11.09 23.24 2.41
N CYS A 73 -10.27 23.93 1.63
CA CYS A 73 -9.08 23.37 1.01
C CYS A 73 -7.87 24.29 1.20
N GLN A 74 -6.79 23.73 1.73
CA GLN A 74 -5.48 24.36 1.90
C GLN A 74 -4.39 23.33 1.52
N GLU A 75 -4.27 23.02 0.23
CA GLU A 75 -3.31 22.02 -0.25
C GLU A 75 -2.02 22.67 -0.73
N THR A 76 -2.13 23.73 -1.54
CA THR A 76 -0.98 24.39 -2.16
C THR A 76 -0.92 25.86 -1.82
N ARG A 77 0.21 26.49 -2.16
CA ARG A 77 0.41 27.94 -2.02
C ARG A 77 -0.37 28.78 -3.04
N SER A 78 -1.03 28.16 -4.02
CA SER A 78 -1.70 28.84 -5.13
C SER A 78 -3.22 28.80 -4.98
N ARG A 79 -3.86 29.97 -4.95
CA ARG A 79 -5.33 30.08 -4.82
C ARG A 79 -6.10 29.37 -5.93
N SER A 80 -5.59 29.42 -7.17
CA SER A 80 -6.29 28.85 -8.34
C SER A 80 -6.26 27.33 -8.33
N GLN A 81 -5.15 26.74 -7.85
CA GLN A 81 -5.05 25.30 -7.64
C GLN A 81 -5.98 24.86 -6.51
N ASN A 82 -5.98 25.58 -5.39
CA ASN A 82 -6.89 25.29 -4.28
C ASN A 82 -8.37 25.40 -4.70
N ARG A 83 -8.74 26.37 -5.55
CA ARG A 83 -10.10 26.48 -6.13
C ARG A 83 -10.49 25.22 -6.92
N LYS A 84 -9.60 24.76 -7.81
CA LYS A 84 -9.83 23.53 -8.61
C LYS A 84 -9.95 22.29 -7.74
N ILE A 85 -9.09 22.18 -6.71
CA ILE A 85 -9.11 21.05 -5.78
C ILE A 85 -10.39 21.09 -4.93
N ALA A 86 -10.76 22.25 -4.40
CA ALA A 86 -11.97 22.43 -3.61
C ALA A 86 -13.23 22.04 -4.40
N ARG A 87 -13.36 22.48 -5.66
CA ARG A 87 -14.49 22.09 -6.54
C ARG A 87 -14.55 20.60 -6.78
N ARG A 88 -13.39 19.98 -7.00
CA ARG A 88 -13.30 18.52 -7.16
C ARG A 88 -13.77 17.79 -5.91
N ILE A 89 -13.32 18.23 -4.72
CA ILE A 89 -13.72 17.63 -3.44
C ILE A 89 -15.22 17.84 -3.20
N LEU A 90 -15.74 19.04 -3.48
CA LEU A 90 -17.16 19.34 -3.35
C LEU A 90 -18.02 18.41 -4.22
N GLY A 91 -17.65 18.23 -5.49
CA GLY A 91 -18.32 17.29 -6.39
C GLY A 91 -18.22 15.83 -5.91
N GLU A 92 -17.05 15.40 -5.41
CA GLU A 92 -16.87 14.06 -4.83
C GLU A 92 -17.77 13.84 -3.60
N ARG A 93 -18.00 14.87 -2.77
CA ARG A 93 -18.91 14.81 -1.61
C ARG A 93 -20.38 14.80 -2.01
N LEU A 94 -20.77 15.62 -2.98
CA LEU A 94 -22.13 15.61 -3.54
C LEU A 94 -22.46 14.25 -4.16
N GLU A 95 -21.54 13.70 -4.94
CA GLU A 95 -21.66 12.34 -5.50
C GLU A 95 -21.83 11.26 -4.43
N GLU A 96 -21.12 11.38 -3.31
CA GLU A 96 -21.20 10.45 -2.19
C GLU A 96 -22.57 10.51 -1.50
N ILE A 97 -23.17 11.70 -1.38
CA ILE A 97 -24.50 11.89 -0.77
C ILE A 97 -25.61 11.39 -1.70
N GLU A 98 -25.58 11.73 -2.99
CA GLU A 98 -26.63 11.33 -3.93
C GLU A 98 -26.63 9.84 -4.26
N LYS A 99 -25.44 9.24 -4.42
CA LYS A 99 -25.29 7.87 -4.95
C LYS A 99 -24.78 6.86 -3.93
N GLY A 100 -24.29 7.30 -2.77
CA GLY A 100 -23.80 6.42 -1.70
C GLY A 100 -22.78 5.40 -2.20
N ASP A 101 -23.14 4.12 -2.15
CA ASP A 101 -22.30 2.98 -2.56
C ASP A 101 -22.04 2.89 -4.08
N GLN A 102 -22.89 3.50 -4.89
CA GLN A 102 -22.70 3.61 -6.34
C GLN A 102 -21.85 4.83 -6.73
N SER A 103 -21.43 5.63 -5.74
CA SER A 103 -20.56 6.77 -5.98
C SER A 103 -19.22 6.31 -6.58
N ARG A 104 -18.62 7.20 -7.36
CA ARG A 104 -17.37 6.90 -8.06
C ARG A 104 -16.21 6.66 -7.11
N THR A 105 -16.21 7.37 -5.98
CA THR A 105 -15.25 7.22 -4.88
C THR A 105 -15.40 5.85 -4.21
N ALA A 106 -16.64 5.43 -3.91
CA ALA A 106 -16.92 4.09 -3.36
C ALA A 106 -16.49 2.99 -4.32
N LEU A 107 -16.83 3.05 -5.61
CA LEU A 107 -16.42 2.07 -6.61
C LEU A 107 -14.89 1.97 -6.73
N LYS A 108 -14.18 3.11 -6.72
CA LYS A 108 -12.71 3.14 -6.70
C LYS A 108 -12.15 2.51 -5.44
N ARG A 109 -12.73 2.81 -4.27
CA ARG A 109 -12.32 2.23 -2.98
C ARG A 109 -12.51 0.71 -2.98
N GLN A 110 -13.65 0.22 -3.46
CA GLN A 110 -13.93 -1.21 -3.58
C GLN A 110 -12.96 -1.90 -4.54
N ALA A 111 -12.69 -1.31 -5.72
CA ALA A 111 -11.74 -1.85 -6.68
C ALA A 111 -10.31 -1.93 -6.11
N ALA A 112 -9.88 -0.87 -5.41
CA ALA A 112 -8.60 -0.84 -4.72
C ALA A 112 -8.52 -1.91 -3.62
N ALA A 113 -9.57 -2.08 -2.83
CA ALA A 113 -9.67 -3.11 -1.79
C ALA A 113 -9.57 -4.53 -2.38
N LYS A 114 -10.31 -4.83 -3.46
CA LYS A 114 -10.24 -6.12 -4.17
C LYS A 114 -8.82 -6.40 -4.70
N LYS A 115 -8.15 -5.38 -5.24
CA LYS A 115 -6.75 -5.49 -5.71
C LYS A 115 -5.79 -5.75 -4.55
N LYS A 116 -5.95 -5.05 -3.42
CA LYS A 116 -5.14 -5.25 -2.21
C LYS A 116 -5.33 -6.65 -1.63
N ALA A 117 -6.57 -7.11 -1.51
CA ALA A 117 -6.89 -8.46 -1.04
C ALA A 117 -6.31 -9.55 -1.94
N SER A 118 -6.40 -9.38 -3.26
CA SER A 118 -5.80 -10.31 -4.23
C SER A 118 -4.28 -10.37 -4.12
N LYS A 119 -3.62 -9.22 -3.97
CA LYS A 119 -2.16 -9.15 -3.74
C LYS A 119 -1.76 -9.83 -2.43
N ALA A 120 -2.49 -9.55 -1.35
CA ALA A 120 -2.24 -10.16 -0.04
C ALA A 120 -2.43 -11.69 -0.07
N LYS A 121 -3.46 -12.19 -0.74
CA LYS A 121 -3.68 -13.65 -0.91
C LYS A 121 -2.52 -14.30 -1.66
N LYS A 122 -2.01 -13.66 -2.72
CA LYS A 122 -0.86 -14.16 -3.48
C LYS A 122 0.43 -14.13 -2.66
N SER A 123 0.70 -13.05 -1.91
CA SER A 123 1.89 -12.99 -1.06
C SER A 123 1.83 -14.06 0.03
N ARG A 124 0.70 -14.21 0.73
CA ARG A 124 0.49 -15.26 1.75
C ARG A 124 0.78 -16.65 1.21
N ARG A 125 0.25 -16.99 0.02
CA ARG A 125 0.53 -18.28 -0.63
C ARG A 125 2.01 -18.47 -0.94
N LYS A 126 2.68 -17.44 -1.47
CA LYS A 126 4.11 -17.49 -1.79
C LYS A 126 4.94 -17.76 -0.54
N TYR A 127 4.75 -16.95 0.50
CA TYR A 127 5.56 -17.07 1.72
C TYR A 127 5.23 -18.32 2.53
N ARG A 128 3.98 -18.79 2.53
CA ARG A 128 3.62 -20.08 3.13
C ARG A 128 4.36 -21.24 2.46
N LYS A 129 4.42 -21.25 1.13
CA LYS A 129 5.16 -22.28 0.38
C LYS A 129 6.66 -22.26 0.70
N LEU A 130 7.26 -21.06 0.75
CA LEU A 130 8.68 -20.92 1.09
C LEU A 130 8.99 -21.39 2.52
N ASP A 131 8.07 -21.16 3.45
CA ASP A 131 8.19 -21.61 4.84
C ASP A 131 8.09 -23.14 4.95
N GLU A 132 7.12 -23.76 4.25
CA GLU A 132 6.99 -25.22 4.11
C GLU A 132 8.27 -25.83 3.48
N GLU A 133 8.77 -25.26 2.38
CA GLU A 133 10.01 -25.70 1.71
C GLU A 133 11.24 -25.55 2.62
N LYS A 134 11.30 -24.48 3.42
CA LYS A 134 12.37 -24.26 4.40
C LYS A 134 12.29 -25.29 5.53
N LYS A 135 11.10 -25.58 6.02
CA LYS A 135 10.88 -26.58 7.07
C LYS A 135 11.32 -27.97 6.60
N VAL A 136 10.88 -28.38 5.41
CA VAL A 136 11.30 -29.66 4.81
C VAL A 136 12.82 -29.73 4.62
N ARG A 137 13.46 -28.62 4.22
CA ARG A 137 14.93 -28.56 4.11
C ARG A 137 15.64 -28.74 5.46
N LEU A 138 15.13 -28.10 6.51
CA LEU A 138 15.69 -28.21 7.86
C LEU A 138 15.50 -29.60 8.46
N GLU A 139 14.34 -30.23 8.23
CA GLU A 139 14.05 -31.60 8.69
C GLU A 139 14.89 -32.66 7.95
N GLY A 140 15.22 -32.43 6.67
CA GLY A 140 16.13 -33.28 5.91
C GLY A 140 17.60 -33.15 6.32
N ASP A 141 18.01 -32.01 6.87
CA ASP A 141 19.37 -31.75 7.35
C ASP A 141 19.63 -32.35 8.75
N SER A 142 18.57 -32.57 9.54
CA SER A 142 18.65 -33.24 10.85
C SER A 142 18.71 -34.78 10.80
N GLY A 143 18.65 -35.38 9.60
CA GLY A 143 18.64 -36.84 9.41
C GLY A 143 20.02 -37.51 9.37
N ASP A 144 21.10 -36.75 9.23
CA ASP A 144 22.48 -37.25 9.17
C ASP A 144 23.30 -36.62 10.31
N GLN A 145 23.01 -37.02 11.56
CA GLN A 145 23.97 -36.94 12.65
C GLN A 145 24.39 -38.36 13.00
N GLU A 146 25.32 -38.91 12.22
CA GLU A 146 26.22 -39.93 12.77
C GLU A 146 27.03 -39.26 13.88
N GLU A 147 26.97 -39.84 15.07
CA GLU A 147 27.77 -39.43 16.22
C GLU A 147 29.25 -39.57 15.88
N VAL A 148 29.92 -38.45 15.61
CA VAL A 148 31.37 -38.35 15.76
C VAL A 148 31.63 -37.70 17.11
N HIS A 149 31.76 -38.56 18.12
CA HIS A 149 32.28 -38.22 19.42
C HIS A 149 33.78 -37.91 19.28
N THR A 150 34.14 -36.65 19.00
CA THR A 150 35.53 -36.21 19.10
C THR A 150 35.79 -35.80 20.53
N GLU A 151 36.49 -36.66 21.27
CA GLU A 151 37.14 -36.31 22.53
C GLU A 151 38.03 -35.09 22.31
N ILE A 152 37.60 -33.93 22.80
CA ILE A 152 38.45 -32.74 22.89
C ILE A 152 39.05 -32.77 24.30
N GLU A 153 40.28 -33.24 24.34
CA GLU A 153 41.16 -33.21 25.50
C GLU A 153 41.26 -31.78 26.05
N SER A 154 41.18 -31.71 27.36
CA SER A 154 41.08 -30.49 28.15
C SER A 154 42.42 -29.77 28.20
N ASP A 155 42.48 -28.52 27.75
CA ASP A 155 43.48 -27.59 28.28
C ASP A 155 42.88 -26.20 28.53
N LYS A 156 43.01 -25.77 29.78
CA LYS A 156 42.31 -24.61 30.35
C LYS A 156 43.35 -23.51 30.61
N PRO A 157 43.28 -22.35 29.94
CA PRO A 157 43.87 -21.16 30.50
C PRO A 157 42.79 -20.25 31.11
N GLU A 158 42.99 -20.05 32.41
CA GLU A 158 42.35 -19.14 33.33
C GLU A 158 42.19 -17.71 32.75
N ARG A 159 40.96 -17.20 32.70
CA ARG A 159 40.66 -15.82 32.31
C ARG A 159 40.33 -15.04 33.58
N THR A 160 41.26 -14.20 34.01
CA THR A 160 41.06 -13.25 35.11
C THR A 160 40.03 -12.20 34.72
N GLU A 161 39.10 -11.97 35.65
CA GLU A 161 38.06 -10.96 35.59
C GLU A 161 38.67 -9.57 35.75
N SER A 162 38.30 -8.63 34.88
CA SER A 162 38.37 -7.21 35.21
C SER A 162 37.12 -6.50 34.69
N ASP A 163 36.31 -6.09 35.66
CA ASP A 163 35.14 -5.27 35.52
C ASP A 163 35.48 -3.90 34.89
N ALA A 164 34.69 -3.49 33.91
CA ALA A 164 34.59 -2.08 33.54
C ALA A 164 33.15 -1.76 33.09
N SER A 165 32.35 -1.36 34.08
CA SER A 165 31.10 -0.64 33.93
C SER A 165 31.32 0.67 33.18
N THR A 166 30.60 0.94 32.09
CA THR A 166 30.37 2.31 31.61
C THR A 166 29.03 2.37 30.88
N THR A 167 28.01 2.86 31.57
CA THR A 167 26.76 3.36 31.00
C THR A 167 26.93 4.83 30.60
N PRO A 168 26.58 5.27 29.37
CA PRO A 168 26.51 6.69 29.09
C PRO A 168 25.16 7.26 29.50
N SER A 169 25.21 8.20 30.44
CA SER A 169 24.15 9.12 30.83
C SER A 169 23.78 10.02 29.65
N THR A 170 22.50 10.07 29.29
CA THR A 170 21.94 11.02 28.32
C THR A 170 21.56 12.30 29.05
N GLY A 171 22.15 13.42 28.63
CA GLY A 171 21.70 14.78 28.92
C GLY A 171 21.13 15.42 27.66
#